data_AF-A0A662DTV0-F1
#
_entry.id   AF-A0A662DTV0-F1
#
_cell.length_a   1.000
_cell.length_b   1.000
_cell.length_c   1.000
_cell.angle_alpha   90.00
_cell.angle_beta   90.00
_cell.angle_gamma   90.00
#
_symmetry.space_group_name_H-M   'P 1'
#
loop_
_entity.id
_entity.type
_entity.pdbx_description
1 polymer ?
#
loop_
_entity_poly.entity_id
_entity_poly.type
_entity_poly.pdbx_seq_one_letter_code
_entity_poly.pdbx_strand_id
1 'polypeptide(L)'
;MASLDERFREIIKIAISNEENAEKFYRDAAAKVKLDHAKTALLELAKEETGHAEFLKKILEQGVEEVLAARQTEEILDFKIVDYLSVKELNEYSNYQDVLTAAMQREKIAYEFYQGMAALVSDDKLKGILLKLAEVEMGHKNRLERLYEEEFYQEF
;
A
#
# COMPACT_ATOMS: atom_id res chain seq x y z
N MET A 1 20.60 -13.16 -18.97
CA MET A 1 19.39 -12.33 -18.95
C MET A 1 18.36 -13.09 -18.12
N ALA A 2 17.87 -12.49 -17.04
CA ALA A 2 16.80 -13.10 -16.24
C ALA A 2 15.57 -13.33 -17.12
N SER A 3 14.90 -14.48 -16.98
CA SER A 3 13.68 -14.75 -17.74
C SER A 3 12.58 -13.76 -17.35
N LEU A 4 11.54 -13.64 -18.16
CA LEU A 4 10.38 -12.80 -17.82
C LEU A 4 9.74 -13.25 -16.49
N ASP A 5 9.77 -14.55 -16.22
CA ASP A 5 9.30 -15.18 -14.98
C ASP A 5 10.15 -14.82 -13.74
N GLU A 6 11.47 -14.77 -13.89
CA GLU A 6 12.37 -14.41 -12.79
C GLU A 6 12.22 -12.94 -12.37
N ARG A 7 12.09 -12.03 -13.35
CA ARG A 7 11.79 -10.61 -13.09
C ARG A 7 10.42 -10.43 -12.44
N PHE A 8 9.42 -11.21 -12.86
CA PHE A 8 8.09 -11.20 -12.25
C PHE A 8 8.15 -11.59 -10.76
N ARG A 9 8.85 -12.68 -10.43
CA ARG A 9 9.00 -13.12 -9.03
C ARG A 9 9.74 -12.11 -8.18
N GLU A 10 10.74 -11.43 -8.74
CA GLU A 10 11.46 -10.33 -8.06
C GLU A 10 10.50 -9.19 -7.69
N ILE A 11 9.66 -8.76 -8.64
CA ILE A 11 8.68 -7.68 -8.45
C ILE A 11 7.70 -8.02 -7.35
N ILE A 12 7.14 -9.24 -7.37
CA ILE A 12 6.19 -9.68 -6.33
C ILE A 12 6.86 -9.75 -4.96
N LYS A 13 8.13 -10.15 -4.86
CA LYS A 13 8.87 -10.12 -3.58
C LYS A 13 9.06 -8.69 -3.06
N ILE A 14 9.35 -7.73 -3.94
CA ILE A 14 9.44 -6.32 -3.56
C ILE A 14 8.09 -5.82 -3.06
N ALA A 15 7.00 -6.13 -3.76
CA ALA A 15 5.65 -5.79 -3.34
C ALA A 15 5.32 -6.37 -1.95
N ILE A 16 5.58 -7.67 -1.72
CA ILE A 16 5.40 -8.31 -0.40
C ILE A 16 6.19 -7.57 0.68
N SER A 17 7.45 -7.23 0.40
CA SER A 17 8.28 -6.51 1.37
C SER A 17 7.74 -5.11 1.66
N ASN A 18 7.18 -4.42 0.68
CA ASN A 18 6.55 -3.11 0.88
C ASN A 18 5.33 -3.22 1.80
N GLU A 19 4.45 -4.21 1.57
CA GLU A 19 3.29 -4.48 2.42
C GLU A 19 3.69 -4.81 3.86
N GLU A 20 4.68 -5.67 4.06
CA GLU A 20 5.18 -6.01 5.40
C GLU A 20 5.82 -4.80 6.11
N ASN A 21 6.48 -3.92 5.34
CA ASN A 21 7.04 -2.68 5.88
C ASN A 21 5.96 -1.65 6.23
N ALA A 22 4.85 -1.59 5.48
CA ALA A 22 3.71 -0.74 5.77
C ALA A 22 2.97 -1.24 7.02
N GLU A 23 2.71 -2.55 7.11
CA GLU A 23 2.14 -3.20 8.28
C GLU A 23 2.92 -2.87 9.55
N LYS A 24 4.24 -3.06 9.51
CA LYS A 24 5.12 -2.79 10.65
C LYS A 24 5.08 -1.32 11.03
N PHE A 25 5.14 -0.43 10.03
CA PHE A 25 5.04 1.02 10.26
C PHE A 25 3.74 1.37 10.99
N TYR A 26 2.61 0.82 10.54
CA TYR A 26 1.31 1.10 11.15
C TYR A 26 1.19 0.56 12.57
N ARG A 27 1.72 -0.63 12.86
CA ARG A 27 1.79 -1.13 14.24
C ARG A 27 2.68 -0.29 15.14
N ASP A 28 3.85 0.11 14.64
CA ASP A 28 4.79 0.95 15.38
C ASP A 28 4.19 2.34 15.66
N ALA A 29 3.45 2.90 14.70
CA ALA A 29 2.72 4.16 14.85
C ALA A 29 1.56 4.02 15.87
N ALA A 30 0.77 2.94 15.78
CA ALA A 30 -0.32 2.65 16.70
C ALA A 30 0.15 2.49 18.16
N ALA A 31 1.37 2.01 18.37
CA ALA A 31 1.97 1.89 19.70
C ALA A 31 2.40 3.24 20.32
N LYS A 32 2.60 4.27 19.50
CA LYS A 32 3.12 5.59 19.92
C LYS A 32 2.03 6.66 20.05
N VAL A 33 0.92 6.53 19.33
CA VAL A 33 -0.19 7.50 19.39
C VAL A 33 -0.99 7.34 20.70
N LYS A 34 -1.46 8.47 21.25
CA LYS A 34 -2.21 8.52 22.52
C LYS A 34 -3.73 8.50 22.35
N LEU A 35 -4.22 8.84 21.16
CA LEU A 35 -5.65 8.91 20.85
C LEU A 35 -6.17 7.53 20.45
N ASP A 36 -7.24 7.05 21.08
CA ASP A 36 -7.76 5.68 20.89
C ASP A 36 -8.36 5.45 19.50
N HIS A 37 -9.04 6.46 18.93
CA HIS A 37 -9.59 6.38 17.58
C HIS A 37 -8.48 6.34 16.53
N ALA A 38 -7.44 7.16 16.70
CA ALA A 38 -6.24 7.15 15.86
C ALA A 38 -5.53 5.79 15.90
N LYS A 39 -5.37 5.23 17.10
CA LYS A 39 -4.79 3.90 17.29
C LYS A 39 -5.60 2.82 16.57
N THR A 40 -6.91 2.86 16.69
CA THR A 40 -7.81 1.93 15.99
C THR A 40 -7.65 2.03 14.48
N ALA A 41 -7.67 3.25 13.92
CA ALA A 41 -7.50 3.46 12.48
C ALA A 41 -6.15 2.93 11.96
N LEU A 42 -5.05 3.16 12.69
CA LEU A 42 -3.72 2.65 12.32
C LEU A 42 -3.65 1.12 12.39
N LEU A 43 -4.31 0.48 13.37
CA LEU A 43 -4.35 -0.98 13.47
C LEU A 43 -5.22 -1.62 12.39
N GLU A 44 -6.26 -0.95 11.92
CA GLU A 44 -7.06 -1.38 10.77
C GLU A 44 -6.24 -1.36 9.49
N LEU A 45 -5.51 -0.27 9.22
CA LEU A 45 -4.58 -0.20 8.08
C LEU A 45 -3.54 -1.32 8.14
N ALA A 46 -2.89 -1.54 9.29
CA ALA A 46 -1.94 -2.65 9.46
C ALA A 46 -2.54 -4.03 9.10
N LYS A 47 -3.82 -4.24 9.43
CA LYS A 47 -4.51 -5.49 9.12
C LYS A 47 -4.81 -5.63 7.62
N GLU A 48 -5.13 -4.53 6.95
CA GLU A 48 -5.33 -4.49 5.49
C GLU A 48 -4.02 -4.87 4.77
N GLU A 49 -2.88 -4.28 5.16
CA GLU A 49 -1.56 -4.62 4.57
C GLU A 49 -1.13 -6.07 4.82
N THR A 50 -1.49 -6.64 5.98
CA THR A 50 -1.28 -8.07 6.24
C THR A 50 -2.01 -8.91 5.17
N GLY A 51 -3.26 -8.56 4.87
CA GLY A 51 -4.06 -9.24 3.85
C GLY A 51 -3.48 -9.10 2.44
N HIS A 52 -2.93 -7.94 2.10
CA HIS A 52 -2.23 -7.69 0.84
C HIS A 52 -0.97 -8.55 0.72
N ALA A 53 -0.11 -8.56 1.74
CA ALA A 53 1.10 -9.37 1.77
C ALA A 53 0.78 -10.87 1.61
N GLU A 54 -0.24 -11.38 2.33
CA GLU A 54 -0.68 -12.76 2.21
C GLU A 54 -1.21 -13.10 0.81
N PHE A 55 -1.94 -12.19 0.19
CA PHE A 55 -2.45 -12.37 -1.16
C PHE A 55 -1.32 -12.42 -2.19
N LEU A 56 -0.35 -11.51 -2.09
CA LEU A 56 0.83 -11.49 -2.96
C LEU A 56 1.73 -12.73 -2.76
N LYS A 57 1.86 -13.22 -1.53
CA LYS A 57 2.55 -14.50 -1.25
C LYS A 57 1.87 -15.68 -1.95
N LYS A 58 0.54 -15.75 -1.91
CA LYS A 58 -0.22 -16.79 -2.64
C LYS A 58 0.01 -16.69 -4.15
N ILE A 59 0.05 -15.48 -4.72
CA ILE A 59 0.39 -15.27 -6.14
C ILE A 59 1.81 -15.78 -6.45
N LEU A 60 2.79 -15.50 -5.57
CA LEU A 60 4.17 -15.95 -5.76
C LEU A 60 4.33 -17.49 -5.72
N GLU A 61 3.50 -18.15 -4.91
CA GLU A 61 3.51 -19.61 -4.71
C GLU A 61 2.72 -20.38 -5.78
N GLN A 62 1.51 -19.90 -6.10
CA GLN A 62 0.52 -20.64 -6.90
C GLN A 62 0.35 -20.09 -8.33
N GLY A 63 0.85 -18.88 -8.58
CA GLY A 63 0.64 -18.17 -9.84
C GLY A 63 -0.69 -17.39 -9.85
N VAL A 64 -0.74 -16.36 -10.70
CA VAL A 64 -1.88 -15.44 -10.81
C VAL A 64 -3.16 -16.15 -11.24
N GLU A 65 -3.05 -17.13 -12.14
CA GLU A 65 -4.22 -17.80 -12.73
C GLU A 65 -4.99 -18.64 -11.72
N GLU A 66 -4.29 -19.42 -10.90
CA GLU A 66 -4.89 -20.28 -9.87
C GLU A 66 -5.60 -19.43 -8.80
N VAL A 67 -4.97 -18.32 -8.40
CA VAL A 67 -5.51 -17.41 -7.37
C VAL A 67 -6.74 -16.64 -7.86
N LEU A 68 -6.76 -16.22 -9.14
CA LEU A 68 -7.89 -15.49 -9.72
C LEU A 68 -9.03 -16.42 -10.17
N ALA A 69 -8.76 -17.66 -10.58
CA ALA A 69 -9.81 -18.64 -10.85
C ALA A 69 -10.69 -18.89 -9.60
N ALA A 70 -10.12 -18.66 -8.41
CA ALA A 70 -10.84 -18.69 -7.15
C ALA A 70 -11.60 -17.39 -6.79
N ARG A 71 -11.45 -16.27 -7.53
CA ARG A 71 -12.06 -14.96 -7.23
C ARG A 71 -12.64 -14.27 -8.49
N GLN A 72 -13.96 -14.13 -8.56
CA GLN A 72 -14.64 -13.35 -9.62
C GLN A 72 -14.33 -11.85 -9.47
N THR A 73 -13.79 -11.17 -10.48
CA THR A 73 -13.52 -9.71 -10.43
C THR A 73 -13.69 -9.01 -11.79
N GLU A 74 -14.32 -7.82 -11.78
CA GLU A 74 -14.56 -6.93 -12.92
C GLU A 74 -13.91 -5.54 -12.70
N GLU A 75 -13.31 -5.07 -13.81
CA GLU A 75 -13.05 -3.70 -14.32
C GLU A 75 -12.03 -2.72 -13.68
N ILE A 76 -11.37 -1.99 -14.59
CA ILE A 76 -10.08 -1.25 -14.53
C ILE A 76 -10.26 0.11 -15.22
N LEU A 77 -9.57 1.20 -14.79
CA LEU A 77 -9.06 2.25 -15.72
C LEU A 77 -7.93 3.18 -15.19
N ASP A 78 -6.86 3.19 -16.00
CA ASP A 78 -5.64 4.02 -16.25
C ASP A 78 -5.38 5.39 -15.56
N PHE A 79 -4.15 5.63 -15.04
CA PHE A 79 -3.46 6.96 -14.97
C PHE A 79 -1.91 6.88 -14.78
N LYS A 80 -1.20 7.92 -15.23
CA LYS A 80 0.28 8.04 -15.39
C LYS A 80 1.08 8.37 -14.10
N ILE A 81 2.32 7.89 -14.06
CA ILE A 81 3.36 7.97 -13.01
C ILE A 81 4.23 9.24 -13.11
N VAL A 82 4.61 9.88 -11.97
CA VAL A 82 5.92 10.55 -11.76
C VAL A 82 6.33 10.64 -10.26
N ASP A 83 7.61 10.30 -10.03
CA ASP A 83 8.59 10.55 -8.95
C ASP A 83 8.40 10.12 -7.47
N TYR A 84 9.28 9.17 -7.13
CA TYR A 84 9.80 8.82 -5.80
C TYR A 84 10.69 9.94 -5.23
N LEU A 85 10.48 10.31 -3.96
CA LEU A 85 11.48 10.26 -2.87
C LEU A 85 11.02 10.92 -1.55
N SER A 86 11.65 10.43 -0.48
CA SER A 86 11.75 10.92 0.93
C SER A 86 10.55 10.78 1.86
N VAL A 87 10.23 9.56 2.30
CA VAL A 87 9.41 9.34 3.51
C VAL A 87 10.12 9.96 4.71
N LYS A 88 9.45 10.84 5.47
CA LYS A 88 9.95 11.35 6.75
C LYS A 88 10.10 10.17 7.74
N GLU A 89 11.31 9.88 8.19
CA GLU A 89 11.53 8.85 9.22
C GLU A 89 10.92 9.29 10.55
N LEU A 90 10.00 8.48 11.10
CA LEU A 90 9.41 8.74 12.40
C LEU A 90 10.41 8.44 13.51
N ASN A 91 10.79 9.45 14.29
CA ASN A 91 11.57 9.31 15.52
C ASN A 91 10.68 9.40 16.77
N GLU A 92 11.27 9.29 17.96
CA GLU A 92 10.57 9.33 19.26
C GLU A 92 9.85 10.65 19.57
N TYR A 93 10.15 11.72 18.83
CA TYR A 93 9.53 13.04 18.96
C TYR A 93 8.40 13.28 17.94
N SER A 94 8.14 12.31 17.06
CA SER A 94 7.11 12.45 16.03
C SER A 94 5.74 12.58 16.68
N ASN A 95 5.09 13.71 16.47
CA ASN A 95 3.74 13.93 16.97
C ASN A 95 2.72 13.21 16.06
N TYR A 96 1.44 13.22 16.43
CA TYR A 96 0.42 12.53 15.64
C TYR A 96 0.29 13.11 14.20
N GLN A 97 0.51 14.40 14.04
CA GLN A 97 0.54 15.07 12.73
C GLN A 97 1.68 14.56 11.84
N ASP A 98 2.87 14.33 12.41
CA ASP A 98 4.02 13.75 11.73
C ASP A 98 3.74 12.30 11.30
N VAL A 99 3.07 11.53 12.15
CA VAL A 99 2.66 10.15 11.86
C VAL A 99 1.71 10.10 10.67
N LEU A 100 0.66 10.93 10.66
CA LEU A 100 -0.28 10.98 9.55
C LEU A 100 0.39 11.46 8.26
N THR A 101 1.27 12.45 8.34
CA THR A 101 2.02 12.95 7.17
C THR A 101 2.92 11.87 6.58
N ALA A 102 3.65 11.14 7.42
CA ALA A 102 4.48 10.02 6.98
C ALA A 102 3.64 8.89 6.40
N ALA A 103 2.48 8.57 7.00
CA ALA A 103 1.56 7.56 6.49
C ALA A 103 1.04 7.92 5.09
N MET A 104 0.50 9.13 4.90
CA MET A 104 0.00 9.61 3.59
C MET A 104 1.08 9.54 2.50
N GLN A 105 2.33 9.84 2.86
CA GLN A 105 3.43 9.75 1.91
C GLN A 105 3.78 8.31 1.54
N ARG A 106 3.70 7.37 2.50
CA ARG A 106 3.91 5.94 2.21
C ARG A 106 2.83 5.40 1.28
N GLU A 107 1.57 5.75 1.52
CA GLU A 107 0.46 5.36 0.65
C GLU A 107 0.62 5.90 -0.78
N LYS A 108 1.06 7.16 -0.92
CA LYS A 108 1.38 7.74 -2.23
C LYS A 108 2.47 6.95 -2.96
N ILE A 109 3.53 6.57 -2.24
CA ILE A 109 4.65 5.80 -2.81
C ILE A 109 4.19 4.40 -3.20
N ALA A 110 3.36 3.75 -2.39
CA ALA A 110 2.82 2.42 -2.68
C ALA A 110 1.90 2.47 -3.92
N TYR A 111 1.03 3.47 -4.02
CA TYR A 111 0.24 3.75 -5.22
C TYR A 111 1.12 3.90 -6.48
N GLU A 112 2.13 4.76 -6.42
CA GLU A 112 3.03 5.02 -7.55
C GLU A 112 3.84 3.78 -7.93
N PHE A 113 4.28 3.00 -6.93
CA PHE A 113 4.94 1.73 -7.14
C PHE A 113 4.03 0.77 -7.91
N TYR A 114 2.79 0.58 -7.47
CA TYR A 114 1.85 -0.33 -8.12
C TYR A 114 1.45 0.11 -9.52
N GLN A 115 1.24 1.41 -9.75
CA GLN A 115 1.05 1.98 -11.10
C GLN A 115 2.28 1.74 -11.99
N GLY A 116 3.48 2.00 -11.45
CA GLY A 116 4.76 1.71 -12.08
C GLY A 116 4.88 0.27 -12.52
N MET A 117 4.52 -0.66 -11.64
CA MET A 117 4.61 -2.08 -11.95
C MET A 117 3.59 -2.52 -12.99
N ALA A 118 2.35 -2.03 -12.89
CA ALA A 118 1.31 -2.31 -13.87
C ALA A 118 1.70 -1.89 -15.30
N ALA A 119 2.52 -0.84 -15.44
CA ALA A 119 3.02 -0.38 -16.74
C ALA A 119 4.13 -1.28 -17.34
N LEU A 120 4.83 -2.06 -16.51
CA LEU A 120 5.98 -2.88 -16.90
C LEU A 120 5.64 -4.37 -17.12
N VAL A 121 4.48 -4.82 -16.64
CA VAL A 121 4.01 -6.20 -16.82
C VAL A 121 3.25 -6.37 -18.14
N SER A 122 3.47 -7.49 -18.80
CA SER A 122 2.77 -7.85 -20.05
C SER A 122 1.56 -8.76 -19.84
N ASP A 123 1.40 -9.33 -18.64
CA ASP A 123 0.26 -10.16 -18.28
C ASP A 123 -0.90 -9.28 -17.84
N ASP A 124 -2.02 -9.34 -18.57
CA ASP A 124 -3.18 -8.48 -18.35
C ASP A 124 -3.87 -8.74 -17.00
N LYS A 125 -3.85 -9.99 -16.50
CA LYS A 125 -4.46 -10.34 -15.22
C LYS A 125 -3.67 -9.75 -14.06
N LEU A 126 -2.35 -9.92 -14.10
CA LEU A 126 -1.44 -9.34 -13.11
C LEU A 126 -1.50 -7.82 -13.13
N LYS A 127 -1.54 -7.23 -14.33
CA LYS A 127 -1.73 -5.79 -14.50
C LYS A 127 -2.98 -5.31 -13.78
N GLY A 128 -4.11 -6.02 -13.94
CA GLY A 128 -5.35 -5.72 -13.24
C GLY A 128 -5.21 -5.76 -11.71
N ILE A 129 -4.52 -6.78 -11.18
CA ILE A 129 -4.25 -6.89 -9.73
C ILE A 129 -3.43 -5.71 -9.22
N LEU A 130 -2.34 -5.36 -9.91
CA LEU A 130 -1.46 -4.26 -9.51
C LEU A 130 -2.21 -2.92 -9.54
N LEU A 131 -3.04 -2.68 -10.56
CA LEU A 131 -3.88 -1.49 -10.62
C LEU A 131 -4.92 -1.45 -9.48
N LYS A 132 -5.48 -2.61 -9.11
CA LYS A 132 -6.40 -2.69 -7.97
C LYS A 132 -5.73 -2.37 -6.64
N LEU A 133 -4.51 -2.88 -6.42
CA LEU A 133 -3.72 -2.54 -5.24
C LEU A 133 -3.43 -1.04 -5.21
N ALA A 134 -3.03 -0.44 -6.34
CA ALA A 134 -2.85 1.00 -6.42
C ALA A 134 -4.12 1.77 -5.99
N GLU A 135 -5.30 1.40 -6.49
CA GLU A 135 -6.57 2.02 -6.08
C GLU A 135 -6.82 1.92 -4.57
N VAL A 136 -6.47 0.79 -3.96
CA VAL A 136 -6.59 0.58 -2.51
C VAL A 136 -5.67 1.55 -1.75
N GLU A 137 -4.40 1.65 -2.12
CA GLU A 137 -3.45 2.57 -1.46
C GLU A 137 -3.86 4.04 -1.62
N MET A 138 -4.40 4.41 -2.78
CA MET A 138 -4.99 5.74 -2.96
C MET A 138 -6.18 5.96 -2.01
N GLY A 139 -6.99 4.92 -1.79
CA GLY A 139 -8.06 4.92 -0.80
C GLY A 139 -7.55 5.12 0.63
N HIS A 140 -6.50 4.41 1.02
CA HIS A 140 -5.82 4.58 2.32
C HIS A 140 -5.30 6.00 2.49
N LYS A 141 -4.59 6.54 1.48
CA LYS A 141 -4.11 7.93 1.49
C LYS A 141 -5.25 8.92 1.73
N ASN A 142 -6.34 8.81 0.97
CA ASN A 142 -7.49 9.71 1.10
C ASN A 142 -8.15 9.59 2.48
N ARG A 143 -8.16 8.40 3.08
CA ARG A 143 -8.66 8.18 4.45
C ARG A 143 -7.77 8.89 5.48
N LEU A 144 -6.45 8.81 5.32
CA LEU A 144 -5.49 9.49 6.18
C LEU A 144 -5.57 11.02 6.03
N GLU A 145 -5.80 11.53 4.82
CA GLU A 145 -6.02 12.97 4.58
C GLU A 145 -7.25 13.48 5.33
N ARG A 146 -8.38 12.76 5.26
CA ARG A 146 -9.59 13.12 6.03
C ARG A 146 -9.35 13.12 7.54
N LEU A 147 -8.67 12.11 8.06
CA LEU A 147 -8.30 12.07 9.49
C LEU A 147 -7.41 13.25 9.89
N TYR A 148 -6.49 13.64 9.01
CA TYR A 148 -5.63 14.80 9.25
C TYR A 148 -6.44 16.11 9.27
N GLU A 149 -7.35 16.30 8.32
CA GLU A 149 -8.23 17.47 8.27
C GLU A 149 -9.12 17.56 9.51
N GLU A 150 -9.79 16.47 9.90
CA GLU A 150 -10.67 16.43 11.07
C GLU A 150 -9.96 16.80 12.38
N GLU A 151 -8.70 16.38 12.54
CA GLU A 151 -7.95 16.55 13.79
C GLU A 151 -7.19 17.89 13.87
N PHE A 152 -6.76 18.44 12.74
CA PHE A 152 -5.88 19.62 12.69
C PHE A 152 -6.49 20.84 11.99
N TYR A 153 -7.60 20.67 11.27
CA TYR A 153 -8.36 21.74 10.63
C TYR A 153 -9.84 21.65 11.04
N GLN A 154 -10.14 22.07 12.26
CA GLN A 154 -11.51 22.43 12.64
C GLN A 154 -11.77 23.85 12.08
N GLU A 155 -12.67 23.97 11.10
CA GLU A 155 -13.17 25.28 10.65
C GLU A 155 -13.66 26.10 11.86
N PHE A 156 -13.27 27.38 11.92
CA PHE A 156 -13.73 28.38 12.90
C PHE A 156 -15.21 28.74 12.71
#